data_AF-A0A346PQK1-F1
#
_entry.id   AF-A0A346PQK1-F1
#
_cell.length_a   1.000
_cell.length_b   1.000
_cell.length_c   1.000
_cell.angle_alpha   90.00
_cell.angle_beta   90.00
_cell.angle_gamma   90.00
#
_symmetry.space_group_name_H-M   'P 1'
#
loop_
_entity.id
_entity.type
_entity.pdbx_description
1 polymer ?
#
loop_
_entity_poly.entity_id
_entity_poly.type
_entity_poly.pdbx_seq_one_letter_code
_entity_poly.pdbx_strand_id
1 'polypeptide(L)'
;MGDTIPSGIELRDTDDYEGTVLGISQGYILALRFLEDSIRLRIEQEDNTEVHYREDVSRDFFDSRQKRSTIANEVARQTTLDATYVKDRFRDVKQFIDTAERRAMADDGREILERTEDVRAYQTPEQLTIAVWVEPPVDSHITETRRFEFSAPEFQANSADPVKEKHFRVFLTRLRIADEDWSIIRDEWLDDLELEQSESMSEDDVIADRIADVLSSRVSSRVYDDLEPLANSDTAAFYEPASESEYDEDTVWIQSVAIQQVIESETSKAPAAYIATLSQTLRRQDATLDSSTRRRVNGDRTSMYPFRADALGVDELVVQSLDSDEDSEDEASTGGVIEQ
;
A
#
# COMPACT_ATOMS: atom_id res chain seq x y z
N MET A 1 -10.66 -13.04 16.99
CA MET A 1 -9.53 -13.23 17.93
C MET A 1 -9.85 -12.45 19.20
N GLY A 2 -9.64 -13.03 20.38
CA GLY A 2 -9.91 -12.33 21.64
C GLY A 2 -8.69 -11.50 22.02
N ASP A 3 -8.73 -10.19 21.77
CA ASP A 3 -7.63 -9.30 22.15
C ASP A 3 -7.59 -9.14 23.67
N THR A 4 -6.41 -9.36 24.21
CA THR A 4 -6.14 -9.19 25.63
C THR A 4 -5.89 -7.71 25.86
N ILE A 5 -6.85 -7.00 26.45
CA ILE A 5 -6.61 -5.65 26.97
C ILE A 5 -5.36 -5.74 27.87
N PRO A 6 -4.33 -4.88 27.67
CA PRO A 6 -3.15 -4.87 28.52
C PRO A 6 -3.59 -4.86 30.00
N SER A 7 -3.09 -5.80 30.79
CA SER A 7 -3.48 -5.95 32.19
C SER A 7 -3.26 -4.62 32.95
N GLY A 8 -4.36 -4.03 33.45
CA GLY A 8 -4.37 -2.76 34.19
C GLY A 8 -5.14 -1.60 33.55
N ILE A 9 -5.70 -1.78 32.35
CA ILE A 9 -6.59 -0.81 31.70
C ILE A 9 -8.05 -1.12 32.06
N GLU A 10 -8.67 -0.28 32.90
CA GLU A 10 -10.09 -0.39 33.26
C GLU A 10 -10.85 0.80 32.70
N LEU A 11 -11.72 0.57 31.71
CA LEU A 11 -12.70 1.58 31.28
C LEU A 11 -13.73 1.76 32.41
N ARG A 12 -13.58 2.82 33.19
CA ARG A 12 -14.57 3.25 34.19
C ARG A 12 -15.33 4.45 33.66
N ASP A 13 -16.63 4.29 33.47
CA ASP A 13 -17.55 5.42 33.50
C ASP A 13 -17.62 5.92 34.93
N THR A 14 -17.15 7.14 35.16
CA THR A 14 -17.37 7.83 36.44
C THR A 14 -18.33 8.97 36.16
N ASP A 15 -19.29 9.21 37.06
CA ASP A 15 -20.36 10.20 36.89
C ASP A 15 -19.84 11.64 36.65
N ASP A 16 -18.55 11.90 36.91
CA ASP A 16 -17.85 13.17 36.71
C ASP A 16 -16.86 13.18 35.52
N TYR A 17 -16.69 12.06 34.80
CA TYR A 17 -15.67 11.93 33.74
C TYR A 17 -16.12 11.03 32.57
N GLU A 18 -16.49 11.66 31.45
CA GLU A 18 -16.50 11.00 30.14
C GLU A 18 -15.05 10.89 29.63
N GLY A 19 -14.39 9.78 29.90
CA GLY A 19 -13.01 9.56 29.44
C GLY A 19 -12.44 8.19 29.78
N THR A 20 -11.26 7.90 29.24
CA THR A 20 -10.56 6.63 29.48
C THR A 20 -9.74 6.73 30.76
N VAL A 21 -9.93 5.78 31.68
CA VAL A 21 -9.16 5.68 32.92
C VAL A 21 -8.19 4.50 32.83
N LEU A 22 -6.96 4.71 33.26
CA LEU A 22 -5.90 3.71 33.20
C LEU A 22 -5.26 3.59 34.58
N GLY A 23 -5.21 2.37 35.13
CA GLY A 23 -4.59 2.13 36.43
C GLY A 23 -3.08 2.33 36.36
N ILE A 24 -2.55 3.32 37.09
CA ILE A 24 -1.12 3.51 37.28
C ILE A 24 -0.82 2.99 38.69
N SER A 25 -0.24 1.79 38.83
CA SER A 25 0.14 1.14 40.11
C SER A 25 0.41 2.07 41.29
N GLN A 26 0.13 1.58 42.52
CA GLN A 26 0.28 2.30 43.80
C GLN A 26 -0.88 3.26 44.13
N GLY A 27 -2.10 2.93 43.68
CA GLY A 27 -3.29 3.71 44.01
C GLY A 27 -3.37 5.04 43.24
N TYR A 28 -2.77 5.12 42.05
CA TYR A 28 -2.93 6.25 41.13
C TYR A 28 -3.67 5.81 39.86
N ILE A 29 -4.33 6.76 39.20
CA ILE A 29 -4.96 6.56 37.90
C ILE A 29 -4.55 7.67 36.94
N LEU A 30 -4.41 7.31 35.66
CA LEU A 30 -4.23 8.21 34.54
C LEU A 30 -5.58 8.33 33.86
N ALA A 31 -6.22 9.48 34.01
CA ALA A 31 -7.45 9.79 33.34
C ALA A 31 -7.15 10.61 32.08
N LEU A 32 -7.70 10.15 30.96
CA LEU A 32 -7.59 10.76 29.64
C LEU A 32 -8.97 11.20 29.18
N ARG A 33 -9.11 12.47 28.85
CA ARG A 33 -10.33 12.99 28.22
C ARG A 33 -10.00 13.55 26.86
N PHE A 34 -10.56 12.93 25.83
CA PHE A 34 -10.47 13.39 24.46
C PHE A 34 -11.37 14.61 24.28
N LEU A 35 -10.78 15.70 23.84
CA LEU A 35 -11.45 16.92 23.42
C LEU A 35 -11.32 17.00 21.89
N GLU A 36 -11.95 18.01 21.29
CA GLU A 36 -11.93 18.24 19.83
C GLU A 36 -10.48 18.28 19.31
N ASP A 37 -9.66 19.19 19.84
CA ASP A 37 -8.28 19.41 19.35
C ASP A 37 -7.18 18.93 20.31
N SER A 38 -7.54 18.35 21.46
CA SER A 38 -6.58 18.05 22.53
C SER A 38 -7.00 16.87 23.40
N ILE A 39 -6.09 16.40 24.23
CA ILE A 39 -6.30 15.36 25.23
C ILE A 39 -5.97 15.96 26.58
N ARG A 40 -6.92 15.92 27.52
CA ARG A 40 -6.67 16.31 28.90
C ARG A 40 -6.11 15.11 29.66
N LEU A 41 -4.84 15.22 30.04
CA LEU A 41 -4.16 14.28 30.93
C LEU A 41 -4.41 14.68 32.38
N ARG A 42 -4.80 13.72 33.22
CA ARG A 42 -4.93 13.91 34.66
C ARG A 42 -4.36 12.71 35.38
N ILE A 43 -3.53 12.94 36.40
CA ILE A 43 -3.06 11.89 37.29
C ILE A 43 -3.55 12.21 38.69
N GLU A 44 -4.23 11.24 39.28
CA GLU A 44 -4.90 11.38 40.57
C GLU A 44 -4.85 10.07 41.34
N GLN A 45 -5.15 10.13 42.64
CA GLN A 45 -5.30 8.94 43.45
C GLN A 45 -6.56 8.16 43.04
N GLU A 46 -6.54 6.84 43.19
CA GLU A 46 -7.61 5.93 42.80
C GLU A 46 -8.92 6.19 43.54
N ASP A 47 -8.85 6.81 44.73
CA ASP A 47 -10.00 7.26 45.51
C ASP A 47 -10.55 8.63 45.10
N ASN A 48 -9.98 9.24 44.05
CA ASN A 48 -10.33 10.55 43.49
C ASN A 48 -10.22 11.71 44.52
N THR A 49 -9.39 11.55 45.56
CA THR A 49 -9.24 12.57 46.62
C THR A 49 -8.23 13.66 46.29
N GLU A 50 -7.22 13.36 45.47
CA GLU A 50 -6.13 14.29 45.16
C GLU A 50 -5.70 14.20 43.70
N VAL A 51 -5.64 15.36 43.02
CA VAL A 51 -5.11 15.51 41.66
C VAL A 51 -3.67 15.97 41.76
N HIS A 52 -2.75 15.13 41.32
CA HIS A 52 -1.32 15.42 41.39
C HIS A 52 -0.79 16.10 40.13
N TYR A 53 -1.41 15.84 38.97
CA TYR A 53 -1.00 16.42 37.71
C TYR A 53 -2.18 16.62 36.78
N ARG A 54 -2.18 17.72 36.03
CA ARG A 54 -3.18 18.01 35.01
C ARG A 54 -2.59 18.88 33.90
N GLU A 55 -2.74 18.44 32.65
CA GLU A 55 -2.30 19.20 31.48
C GLU A 55 -3.19 18.89 30.27
N ASP A 56 -3.47 19.90 29.45
CA ASP A 56 -4.13 19.71 28.16
C ASP A 56 -3.03 19.63 27.11
N VAL A 57 -2.90 18.46 26.48
CA VAL A 57 -1.88 18.19 25.46
C VAL A 57 -2.50 18.08 24.09
N SER A 58 -1.76 18.43 23.05
CA SER A 58 -2.20 18.21 21.67
C SER A 58 -2.33 16.71 21.36
N ARG A 59 -3.14 16.33 20.37
CA ARG A 59 -3.31 14.91 19.98
C ARG A 59 -1.98 14.24 19.60
N ASP A 60 -1.10 14.97 18.91
CA ASP A 60 0.25 14.53 18.54
C ASP A 60 1.22 14.31 19.74
N PHE A 61 0.75 14.56 20.97
CA PHE A 61 1.52 14.33 22.19
C PHE A 61 2.00 12.89 22.28
N PHE A 62 1.10 11.95 22.00
CA PHE A 62 1.40 10.53 22.11
C PHE A 62 2.38 10.06 21.05
N ASP A 63 2.63 10.82 19.99
CA ASP A 63 3.60 10.47 18.94
C ASP A 63 5.02 10.88 19.33
N SER A 64 5.18 12.01 20.00
CA SER A 64 6.50 12.50 20.40
C SER A 64 7.06 11.84 21.66
N ARG A 65 8.08 10.97 21.49
CA ARG A 65 8.80 10.34 22.62
C ARG A 65 9.39 11.38 23.59
N GLN A 66 9.80 12.52 23.05
CA GLN A 66 10.33 13.62 23.84
C GLN A 66 9.24 14.28 24.70
N LYS A 67 8.07 14.60 24.11
CA LYS A 67 6.93 15.14 24.88
C LYS A 67 6.50 14.16 25.98
N ARG A 68 6.33 12.88 25.65
CA ARG A 68 6.00 11.82 26.63
C ARG A 68 7.03 11.73 27.76
N SER A 69 8.33 11.79 27.44
CA SER A 69 9.39 11.73 28.46
C SER A 69 9.41 12.96 29.38
N THR A 70 9.18 14.15 28.83
CA THR A 70 9.13 15.39 29.62
C THR A 70 7.99 15.34 30.63
N ILE A 71 6.78 14.99 30.19
CA ILE A 71 5.62 14.88 31.06
C ILE A 71 5.82 13.76 32.09
N ALA A 72 6.32 12.58 31.67
CA ALA A 72 6.52 11.47 32.60
C ALA A 72 7.51 11.81 33.72
N ASN A 73 8.59 12.54 33.40
CA ASN A 73 9.55 13.00 34.41
C ASN A 73 8.93 14.04 35.34
N GLU A 74 8.04 14.90 34.84
CA GLU A 74 7.36 15.91 35.65
C GLU A 74 6.33 15.27 36.59
N VAL A 75 5.54 14.33 36.09
CA VAL A 75 4.64 13.48 36.90
C VAL A 75 5.41 12.79 38.01
N ALA A 76 6.55 12.17 37.70
CA ALA A 76 7.38 11.48 38.69
C ALA A 76 7.97 12.42 39.76
N ARG A 77 8.09 13.72 39.49
CA ARG A 77 8.50 14.72 40.50
C ARG A 77 7.34 15.14 41.40
N GLN A 78 6.13 15.17 40.88
CA GLN A 78 4.92 15.59 41.59
C GLN A 78 4.21 14.45 42.31
N THR A 79 4.64 13.21 42.06
CA THR A 79 4.11 11.98 42.65
C THR A 79 5.24 11.15 43.25
N THR A 80 4.91 9.96 43.78
CA THR A 80 5.88 8.95 44.21
C THR A 80 6.19 7.91 43.12
N LEU A 81 5.65 8.09 41.91
CA LEU A 81 5.75 7.15 40.80
C LEU A 81 7.13 7.20 40.14
N ASP A 82 7.61 6.04 39.71
CA ASP A 82 8.84 5.93 38.92
C ASP A 82 8.64 6.48 37.49
N ALA A 83 9.57 7.31 37.02
CA ALA A 83 9.49 7.94 35.71
C ALA A 83 9.55 6.94 34.54
N THR A 84 10.24 5.82 34.71
CA THR A 84 10.29 4.75 33.69
C THR A 84 8.94 4.08 33.59
N TYR A 85 8.34 3.78 34.74
CA TYR A 85 7.00 3.20 34.80
C TYR A 85 5.94 4.09 34.15
N VAL A 86 5.95 5.40 34.42
CA VAL A 86 5.01 6.36 33.78
C VAL A 86 5.22 6.41 32.26
N LYS A 87 6.47 6.33 31.76
CA LYS A 87 6.76 6.27 30.31
C LYS A 87 6.22 5.01 29.66
N ASP A 88 6.35 3.86 30.32
CA ASP A 88 5.80 2.61 29.82
C ASP A 88 4.27 2.68 29.78
N ARG A 89 3.62 3.27 30.79
CA ARG A 89 2.17 3.49 30.75
C ARG A 89 1.74 4.44 29.65
N PHE A 90 2.45 5.53 29.37
CA PHE A 90 2.15 6.35 28.20
C PHE A 90 2.33 5.63 26.86
N ARG A 91 3.17 4.58 26.80
CA ARG A 91 3.26 3.71 25.61
C ARG A 91 2.02 2.82 25.51
N ASP A 92 1.61 2.18 26.60
CA ASP A 92 0.40 1.36 26.65
C ASP A 92 -0.84 2.19 26.28
N VAL A 93 -0.89 3.45 26.76
CA VAL A 93 -1.92 4.44 26.41
C VAL A 93 -1.95 4.69 24.91
N LYS A 94 -0.80 4.99 24.29
CA LYS A 94 -0.73 5.24 22.85
C LYS A 94 -1.33 4.05 22.11
N GLN A 95 -0.85 2.84 22.39
CA GLN A 95 -1.36 1.64 21.73
C GLN A 95 -2.87 1.45 21.92
N PHE A 96 -3.39 1.77 23.11
CA PHE A 96 -4.83 1.74 23.37
C PHE A 96 -5.59 2.80 22.55
N ILE A 97 -5.07 4.03 22.47
CA ILE A 97 -5.64 5.12 21.67
C ILE A 97 -5.69 4.71 20.20
N ASP A 98 -4.56 4.29 19.63
CA ASP A 98 -4.46 3.87 18.24
C ASP A 98 -5.48 2.75 17.95
N THR A 99 -5.60 1.77 18.85
CA THR A 99 -6.59 0.68 18.74
C THR A 99 -8.04 1.17 18.84
N ALA A 100 -8.32 2.11 19.74
CA ALA A 100 -9.65 2.66 19.96
C ALA A 100 -10.09 3.56 18.80
N GLU A 101 -9.19 4.39 18.29
CA GLU A 101 -9.39 5.25 17.12
C GLU A 101 -9.65 4.42 15.87
N ARG A 102 -8.86 3.36 15.61
CA ARG A 102 -9.14 2.40 14.52
C ARG A 102 -10.51 1.70 14.63
N ARG A 103 -11.00 1.47 15.86
CA ARG A 103 -12.34 0.88 16.08
C ARG A 103 -13.47 1.90 15.90
N ALA A 104 -13.24 3.15 16.27
CA ALA A 104 -14.22 4.22 16.14
C ALA A 104 -14.37 4.72 14.69
N MET A 105 -13.34 4.50 13.87
CA MET A 105 -13.31 4.82 12.45
C MET A 105 -14.48 4.20 11.68
N ALA A 106 -15.00 4.91 10.67
CA ALA A 106 -16.01 4.38 9.77
C ALA A 106 -15.50 3.13 9.04
N ASP A 107 -16.42 2.23 8.65
CA ASP A 107 -16.07 0.97 8.00
C ASP A 107 -15.24 1.19 6.72
N ASP A 108 -15.61 2.17 5.88
CA ASP A 108 -14.86 2.56 4.68
C ASP A 108 -13.42 3.00 4.99
N GLY A 109 -13.19 3.65 6.14
CA GLY A 109 -11.86 4.10 6.56
C GLY A 109 -11.01 2.96 7.14
N ARG A 110 -11.65 1.95 7.75
CA ARG A 110 -10.97 0.74 8.18
C ARG A 110 -10.62 -0.16 7.00
N GLU A 111 -11.58 -0.31 6.09
CA GLU A 111 -11.45 -1.11 4.89
C GLU A 111 -10.29 -0.61 4.01
N ILE A 112 -10.12 0.72 3.84
CA ILE A 112 -9.02 1.24 3.02
C ILE A 112 -7.65 0.92 3.63
N LEU A 113 -7.51 0.94 4.96
CA LEU A 113 -6.26 0.54 5.63
C LEU A 113 -6.01 -0.96 5.49
N GLU A 114 -7.03 -1.79 5.71
CA GLU A 114 -6.91 -3.25 5.58
C GLU A 114 -6.54 -3.68 4.15
N ARG A 115 -6.97 -2.92 3.14
CA ARG A 115 -6.66 -3.15 1.73
C ARG A 115 -5.39 -2.43 1.26
N THR A 116 -4.75 -1.61 2.10
CA THR A 116 -3.49 -0.98 1.71
C THR A 116 -2.39 -2.02 1.77
N GLU A 117 -1.76 -2.28 0.64
CA GLU A 117 -0.68 -3.26 0.50
C GLU A 117 0.68 -2.62 0.77
N ASP A 118 0.88 -1.39 0.26
CA ASP A 118 2.17 -0.69 0.33
C ASP A 118 2.00 0.83 0.28
N VAL A 119 2.95 1.55 0.89
CA VAL A 119 3.03 3.01 0.90
C VAL A 119 4.49 3.43 0.66
N ARG A 120 4.75 4.09 -0.46
CA ARG A 120 6.10 4.55 -0.82
C ARG A 120 6.18 6.04 -1.07
N ALA A 121 7.28 6.65 -0.68
CA ALA A 121 7.61 8.02 -1.00
C ALA A 121 8.71 8.10 -2.07
N TYR A 122 8.35 8.70 -3.21
CA TYR A 122 9.29 9.03 -4.28
C TYR A 122 9.70 10.48 -4.17
N GLN A 123 10.97 10.71 -3.81
CA GLN A 123 11.55 12.04 -3.81
C GLN A 123 12.32 12.29 -5.10
N THR A 124 11.92 13.32 -5.85
CA THR A 124 12.70 13.89 -6.95
C THR A 124 13.24 15.26 -6.54
N PRO A 125 14.19 15.85 -7.30
CA PRO A 125 14.66 17.22 -7.04
C PRO A 125 13.54 18.28 -7.09
N GLU A 126 12.43 17.98 -7.78
CA GLU A 126 11.36 18.93 -8.05
C GLU A 126 10.12 18.70 -7.17
N GLN A 127 9.87 17.47 -6.73
CA GLN A 127 8.67 17.12 -5.97
C GLN A 127 8.81 15.87 -5.11
N LEU A 128 7.94 15.77 -4.09
CA LEU A 128 7.69 14.56 -3.32
C LEU A 128 6.33 13.99 -3.74
N THR A 129 6.32 12.74 -4.19
CA THR A 129 5.11 11.99 -4.52
C THR A 129 4.98 10.81 -3.56
N ILE A 130 3.82 10.69 -2.93
CA ILE A 130 3.48 9.56 -2.05
C ILE A 130 2.54 8.66 -2.83
N ALA A 131 2.92 7.42 -3.01
CA ALA A 131 2.15 6.40 -3.68
C ALA A 131 1.62 5.40 -2.68
N VAL A 132 0.34 5.04 -2.82
CA VAL A 132 -0.34 4.07 -1.96
C VAL A 132 -0.96 3.01 -2.84
N TRP A 133 -0.61 1.74 -2.63
CA TRP A 133 -1.18 0.61 -3.34
C TRP A 133 -2.30 0.03 -2.52
N VAL A 134 -3.49 -0.06 -3.12
CA VAL A 134 -4.71 -0.48 -2.45
C VAL A 134 -5.36 -1.57 -3.29
N GLU A 135 -5.66 -2.71 -2.67
CA GLU A 135 -6.47 -3.76 -3.27
C GLU A 135 -7.86 -3.23 -3.62
N PRO A 136 -8.54 -3.77 -4.64
CA PRO A 136 -9.90 -3.32 -4.97
C PRO A 136 -10.91 -3.68 -3.89
N PRO A 137 -11.99 -2.89 -3.73
CA PRO A 137 -13.09 -3.28 -2.87
C PRO A 137 -13.78 -4.53 -3.40
N VAL A 138 -14.40 -5.31 -2.52
CA VAL A 138 -15.13 -6.54 -2.88
C VAL A 138 -16.26 -6.28 -3.88
N ASP A 139 -16.84 -5.09 -3.87
CA ASP A 139 -17.92 -4.69 -4.78
C ASP A 139 -17.42 -4.01 -6.07
N SER A 140 -16.12 -3.88 -6.28
CA SER A 140 -15.56 -3.28 -7.49
C SER A 140 -15.51 -4.26 -8.65
N HIS A 141 -15.68 -3.71 -9.86
CA HIS A 141 -15.45 -4.44 -11.11
C HIS A 141 -13.96 -4.60 -11.45
N ILE A 142 -13.08 -3.93 -10.69
CA ILE A 142 -11.64 -4.03 -10.83
C ILE A 142 -11.15 -5.10 -9.85
N THR A 143 -10.29 -6.00 -10.32
CA THR A 143 -9.79 -7.14 -9.55
C THR A 143 -8.32 -7.04 -9.17
N GLU A 144 -7.62 -6.03 -9.69
CA GLU A 144 -6.19 -5.82 -9.47
C GLU A 144 -5.95 -4.69 -8.46
N THR A 145 -4.88 -4.80 -7.66
CA THR A 145 -4.36 -3.69 -6.84
C THR A 145 -4.14 -2.46 -7.71
N ARG A 146 -4.53 -1.29 -7.20
CA ARG A 146 -4.36 -0.02 -7.90
C ARG A 146 -3.67 0.99 -7.00
N ARG A 147 -3.06 1.97 -7.64
CA ARG A 147 -2.22 2.96 -6.96
C ARG A 147 -2.87 4.33 -6.90
N PHE A 148 -2.82 4.95 -5.73
CA PHE A 148 -3.15 6.35 -5.52
C PHE A 148 -1.86 7.17 -5.44
N GLU A 149 -1.72 8.18 -6.29
CA GLU A 149 -0.60 9.11 -6.23
C GLU A 149 -1.02 10.41 -5.58
N PHE A 150 -0.35 10.81 -4.51
CA PHE A 150 -0.54 12.07 -3.84
C PHE A 150 0.70 12.95 -3.99
N SER A 151 0.48 14.20 -4.35
CA SER A 151 1.46 15.25 -4.06
C SER A 151 1.53 15.50 -2.54
N ALA A 152 2.66 16.01 -2.04
CA ALA A 152 2.80 16.40 -0.64
C ALA A 152 1.62 17.27 -0.09
N PRO A 153 1.14 18.33 -0.79
CA PRO A 153 0.01 19.11 -0.30
C PRO A 153 -1.34 18.36 -0.33
N GLU A 154 -1.56 17.46 -1.28
CA GLU A 154 -2.77 16.61 -1.28
C GLU A 154 -2.73 15.64 -0.10
N PHE A 155 -1.57 15.01 0.16
CA PHE A 155 -1.39 14.05 1.23
C PHE A 155 -1.52 14.70 2.61
N GLN A 156 -1.02 15.93 2.77
CA GLN A 156 -1.10 16.69 4.02
C GLN A 156 -2.42 17.47 4.18
N ALA A 157 -3.36 17.34 3.24
CA ALA A 157 -4.64 18.03 3.35
C ALA A 157 -5.38 17.59 4.62
N ASN A 158 -6.05 18.52 5.29
CA ASN A 158 -6.91 18.24 6.45
C ASN A 158 -8.27 17.63 6.05
N SER A 159 -8.42 17.21 4.80
CA SER A 159 -9.67 16.66 4.28
C SER A 159 -9.42 15.34 3.55
N ALA A 160 -10.36 14.42 3.69
CA ALA A 160 -10.38 13.13 3.01
C ALA A 160 -10.68 13.23 1.50
N ASP A 161 -10.97 14.41 0.97
CA ASP A 161 -11.39 14.60 -0.43
C ASP A 161 -10.38 14.06 -1.47
N PRO A 162 -9.05 14.24 -1.32
CA PRO A 162 -8.09 13.69 -2.29
C PRO A 162 -8.15 12.17 -2.38
N VAL A 163 -8.26 11.46 -1.25
CA VAL A 163 -8.34 9.99 -1.25
C VAL A 163 -9.69 9.52 -1.79
N LYS A 164 -10.80 10.20 -1.45
CA LYS A 164 -12.13 9.90 -2.00
C LYS A 164 -12.17 10.05 -3.51
N GLU A 165 -11.59 11.12 -4.06
CA GLU A 165 -11.56 11.36 -5.50
C GLU A 165 -10.73 10.31 -6.22
N LYS A 166 -9.53 10.00 -5.72
CA LYS A 166 -8.65 8.98 -6.32
C LYS A 166 -9.28 7.59 -6.26
N HIS A 167 -9.85 7.21 -5.12
CA HIS A 167 -10.57 5.94 -5.00
C HIS A 167 -11.75 5.85 -5.96
N PHE A 168 -12.57 6.90 -6.07
CA PHE A 168 -13.69 6.91 -7.02
C PHE A 168 -13.20 6.85 -8.47
N ARG A 169 -12.14 7.57 -8.82
CA ARG A 169 -11.58 7.55 -10.17
C ARG A 169 -11.05 6.17 -10.55
N VAL A 170 -10.39 5.51 -9.61
CA VAL A 170 -9.75 4.22 -9.81
C VAL A 170 -10.79 3.11 -9.78
N PHE A 171 -11.57 2.96 -8.72
CA PHE A 171 -12.45 1.81 -8.50
C PHE A 171 -13.92 2.03 -8.87
N LEU A 172 -14.30 3.25 -9.25
CA LEU A 172 -15.69 3.68 -9.49
C LEU A 172 -16.63 3.55 -8.28
N THR A 173 -16.06 3.33 -7.09
CA THR A 173 -16.77 3.22 -5.81
C THR A 173 -16.51 4.45 -4.94
N ARG A 174 -17.56 4.98 -4.30
CA ARG A 174 -17.46 6.17 -3.44
C ARG A 174 -17.16 5.76 -1.99
N LEU A 175 -16.08 6.31 -1.44
CA LEU A 175 -15.75 6.20 -0.02
C LEU A 175 -16.48 7.26 0.82
N ARG A 176 -16.92 6.84 2.01
CA ARG A 176 -17.52 7.66 3.06
C ARG A 176 -16.58 7.74 4.26
N ILE A 177 -15.47 8.44 4.06
CA ILE A 177 -14.48 8.69 5.10
C ILE A 177 -14.70 10.10 5.67
N ALA A 178 -14.76 10.23 7.00
CA ALA A 178 -14.80 11.54 7.66
C ALA A 178 -13.40 12.19 7.66
N ASP A 179 -13.30 13.51 7.85
CA ASP A 179 -12.00 14.18 7.85
C ASP A 179 -11.15 13.76 9.07
N GLU A 180 -11.80 13.38 10.18
CA GLU A 180 -11.16 12.81 11.36
C GLU A 180 -10.54 11.44 11.08
N ASP A 181 -11.29 10.57 10.38
CA ASP A 181 -10.82 9.25 9.95
C ASP A 181 -9.63 9.37 8.98
N TRP A 182 -9.63 10.40 8.14
CA TRP A 182 -8.52 10.67 7.22
C TRP A 182 -7.21 10.99 7.94
N SER A 183 -7.25 11.73 9.05
CA SER A 183 -6.01 11.95 9.82
C SER A 183 -5.42 10.62 10.29
N ILE A 184 -6.27 9.71 10.80
CA ILE A 184 -5.85 8.39 11.26
C ILE A 184 -5.25 7.59 10.10
N ILE A 185 -5.95 7.51 8.96
CA ILE A 185 -5.46 6.80 7.77
C ILE A 185 -4.10 7.33 7.31
N ARG A 186 -3.98 8.66 7.22
CA ARG A 186 -2.75 9.32 6.78
C ARG A 186 -1.60 9.04 7.74
N ASP A 187 -1.86 9.10 9.04
CA ASP A 187 -0.82 8.90 10.05
C ASP A 187 -0.33 7.44 10.04
N GLU A 188 -1.23 6.46 9.81
CA GLU A 188 -0.88 5.05 9.60
C GLU A 188 -0.05 4.84 8.33
N TRP A 189 -0.48 5.41 7.20
CA TRP A 189 0.30 5.36 5.97
C TRP A 189 1.68 6.03 6.10
N LEU A 190 1.82 7.06 6.94
CA LEU A 190 3.12 7.67 7.24
C LEU A 190 4.02 6.76 8.07
N ASP A 191 3.44 5.98 8.99
CA ASP A 191 4.19 5.01 9.79
C ASP A 191 4.67 3.82 8.93
N ASP A 192 3.90 3.42 7.93
CA ASP A 192 4.25 2.39 6.94
C ASP A 192 5.06 2.93 5.75
N LEU A 193 5.30 4.25 5.69
CA LEU A 193 5.95 4.88 4.54
C LEU A 193 7.40 4.43 4.38
N GLU A 194 7.66 3.66 3.33
CA GLU A 194 9.03 3.35 2.93
C GLU A 194 9.61 4.49 2.10
N LEU A 195 10.64 5.13 2.65
CA LEU A 195 11.47 6.10 1.95
C LEU A 195 12.42 5.34 1.03
N GLU A 196 12.05 5.19 -0.23
CA GLU A 196 13.00 4.88 -1.28
C GLU A 196 13.91 6.12 -1.43
N GLN A 197 15.05 6.11 -0.73
CA GLN A 197 16.16 7.00 -1.04
C GLN A 197 16.69 6.61 -2.41
N SER A 198 16.10 7.23 -3.42
CA SER A 198 16.61 7.21 -4.78
C SER A 198 17.97 7.91 -4.78
N GLU A 199 19.06 7.15 -4.81
CA GLU A 199 20.33 7.66 -5.32
C GLU A 199 20.10 8.10 -6.77
N SER A 200 19.67 9.35 -6.96
CA SER A 200 19.54 10.03 -8.25
C SER A 200 18.72 9.31 -9.33
N MET A 201 17.61 8.67 -8.97
CA MET A 201 16.65 8.19 -9.98
C MET A 201 15.99 9.41 -10.65
N SER A 202 16.09 9.51 -11.97
CA SER A 202 15.37 10.52 -12.74
C SER A 202 13.87 10.20 -12.75
N GLU A 203 13.03 11.18 -13.12
CA GLU A 203 11.60 10.93 -13.38
C GLU A 203 11.39 9.76 -14.35
N ASP A 204 12.32 9.60 -15.30
CA ASP A 204 12.26 8.50 -16.27
C ASP A 204 12.56 7.15 -15.63
N ASP A 205 13.42 7.08 -14.60
CA ASP A 205 13.66 5.85 -13.84
C ASP A 205 12.41 5.39 -13.10
N VAL A 206 11.71 6.32 -12.42
CA VAL A 206 10.47 6.01 -11.70
C VAL A 206 9.36 5.56 -12.67
N ILE A 207 9.30 6.17 -13.85
CA ILE A 207 8.31 5.78 -14.86
C ILE A 207 8.67 4.41 -15.47
N ALA A 208 9.95 4.15 -15.71
CA ALA A 208 10.39 2.87 -16.26
C ALA A 208 10.11 1.70 -15.30
N ASP A 209 10.37 1.90 -14.01
CA ASP A 209 10.08 0.94 -12.95
C ASP A 209 8.57 0.63 -12.88
N ARG A 210 7.75 1.68 -12.83
CA ARG A 210 6.28 1.58 -12.89
C ARG A 210 5.77 0.83 -14.14
N ILE A 211 6.39 1.07 -15.29
CA ILE A 211 6.02 0.38 -16.53
C ILE A 211 6.41 -1.10 -16.45
N ALA A 212 7.58 -1.42 -15.89
CA ALA A 212 8.01 -2.81 -15.68
C ALA A 212 7.04 -3.54 -14.74
N ASP A 213 6.59 -2.92 -13.64
CA ASP A 213 5.61 -3.51 -12.71
C ASP A 213 4.27 -3.82 -13.38
N VAL A 214 3.73 -2.86 -14.15
CA VAL A 214 2.45 -3.07 -14.85
C VAL A 214 2.59 -4.14 -15.94
N LEU A 215 3.74 -4.19 -16.61
CA LEU A 215 4.02 -5.25 -17.58
C LEU A 215 4.14 -6.61 -16.90
N SER A 216 4.86 -6.69 -15.77
CA SER A 216 4.97 -7.91 -14.95
C SER A 216 3.59 -8.48 -14.64
N SER A 217 2.72 -7.67 -14.00
CA SER A 217 1.35 -8.08 -13.67
C SER A 217 0.51 -8.52 -14.90
N ARG A 218 0.64 -7.84 -16.04
CA ARG A 218 -0.09 -8.22 -17.26
C ARG A 218 0.44 -9.49 -17.91
N VAL A 219 1.75 -9.70 -17.85
CA VAL A 219 2.45 -10.78 -18.54
C VAL A 219 2.40 -12.09 -17.76
N SER A 220 2.43 -12.06 -16.42
CA SER A 220 2.42 -13.29 -15.61
C SER A 220 1.22 -14.21 -15.88
N SER A 221 0.12 -13.68 -16.44
CA SER A 221 -1.09 -14.46 -16.77
C SER A 221 -1.24 -14.79 -18.26
N ARG A 222 -0.34 -14.31 -19.12
CA ARG A 222 -0.44 -14.38 -20.60
C ARG A 222 0.93 -14.55 -21.25
N VAL A 223 1.77 -15.38 -20.64
CA VAL A 223 3.09 -15.74 -21.15
C VAL A 223 3.02 -17.17 -21.69
N TYR A 224 3.52 -17.36 -22.91
CA TYR A 224 3.42 -18.60 -23.66
C TYR A 224 4.79 -19.03 -24.18
N ASP A 225 5.01 -20.32 -24.38
CA ASP A 225 6.23 -20.86 -25.00
C ASP A 225 6.14 -20.90 -26.55
N ASP A 226 5.07 -20.34 -27.13
CA ASP A 226 4.85 -20.26 -28.55
C ASP A 226 4.53 -18.82 -29.04
N LEU A 227 4.68 -18.61 -30.35
CA LEU A 227 4.48 -17.30 -30.98
C LEU A 227 3.05 -17.08 -31.49
N GLU A 228 2.18 -18.08 -31.47
CA GLU A 228 0.84 -18.00 -32.06
C GLU A 228 -0.10 -17.03 -31.30
N PRO A 229 -0.15 -17.03 -29.95
CA PRO A 229 -0.98 -16.13 -29.15
C PRO A 229 -0.65 -14.65 -29.39
N LEU A 230 0.60 -14.36 -29.72
CA LEU A 230 1.08 -13.00 -30.02
C LEU A 230 0.45 -12.41 -31.28
N ALA A 231 0.00 -13.23 -32.23
CA ALA A 231 -0.69 -12.72 -33.41
C ALA A 231 -2.12 -12.24 -33.10
N ASN A 232 -2.71 -12.77 -32.02
CA ASN A 232 -4.12 -12.54 -31.67
C ASN A 232 -4.28 -11.59 -30.46
N SER A 233 -3.22 -11.31 -29.73
CA SER A 233 -3.24 -10.47 -28.53
C SER A 233 -1.99 -9.59 -28.44
N ASP A 234 -2.20 -8.27 -28.43
CA ASP A 234 -1.13 -7.28 -28.22
C ASP A 234 -0.50 -7.39 -26.81
N THR A 235 -1.20 -8.05 -25.87
CA THR A 235 -0.80 -8.23 -24.47
C THR A 235 -0.14 -9.58 -24.18
N ALA A 236 -0.13 -10.50 -25.14
CA ALA A 236 0.57 -11.77 -24.97
C ALA A 236 2.09 -11.56 -25.00
N ALA A 237 2.80 -12.33 -24.18
CA ALA A 237 4.25 -12.38 -24.18
C ALA A 237 4.73 -13.78 -24.56
N PHE A 238 5.90 -13.83 -25.19
CA PHE A 238 6.54 -15.09 -25.58
C PHE A 238 7.75 -15.34 -24.69
N TYR A 239 7.75 -16.43 -23.95
CA TYR A 239 8.88 -16.89 -23.15
C TYR A 239 9.82 -17.74 -24.02
N GLU A 240 11.10 -17.38 -24.01
CA GLU A 240 12.18 -18.08 -24.69
C GLU A 240 13.20 -18.49 -23.62
N PRO A 241 13.37 -19.80 -23.34
CA PRO A 241 14.29 -20.26 -22.30
C PRO A 241 15.73 -19.92 -22.68
N ALA A 242 16.61 -19.80 -21.67
CA ALA A 242 18.02 -19.43 -21.86
C ALA A 242 18.76 -20.28 -22.90
N SER A 243 18.39 -21.55 -23.07
CA SER A 243 18.99 -22.45 -24.07
C SER A 243 18.66 -22.11 -25.53
N GLU A 244 17.57 -21.36 -25.75
CA GLU A 244 17.07 -20.97 -27.07
C GLU A 244 17.22 -19.46 -27.32
N SER A 245 17.33 -18.67 -26.25
CA SER A 245 17.53 -17.23 -26.32
C SER A 245 18.89 -16.86 -26.91
N GLU A 246 18.91 -15.79 -27.70
CA GLU A 246 20.16 -15.20 -28.23
C GLU A 246 21.02 -14.52 -27.14
N TYR A 247 20.45 -14.32 -25.94
CA TYR A 247 21.11 -13.66 -24.81
C TYR A 247 21.71 -14.65 -23.80
N ASP A 248 21.59 -15.97 -24.03
CA ASP A 248 21.98 -17.03 -23.07
C ASP A 248 21.28 -16.89 -21.70
N GLU A 249 20.11 -16.24 -21.65
CA GLU A 249 19.32 -15.92 -20.45
C GLU A 249 17.81 -16.07 -20.74
N ASP A 250 17.01 -16.40 -19.72
CA ASP A 250 15.55 -16.53 -19.85
C ASP A 250 14.93 -15.20 -20.27
N THR A 251 14.28 -15.21 -21.43
CA THR A 251 13.86 -13.99 -22.12
C THR A 251 12.36 -13.98 -22.31
N VAL A 252 11.71 -12.89 -21.94
CA VAL A 252 10.30 -12.66 -22.19
C VAL A 252 10.15 -11.56 -23.24
N TRP A 253 9.58 -11.93 -24.37
CA TRP A 253 9.40 -11.06 -25.52
C TRP A 253 8.05 -10.36 -25.45
N ILE A 254 8.08 -9.04 -25.25
CA ILE A 254 6.88 -8.19 -25.18
C ILE A 254 6.75 -7.33 -26.44
N GLN A 255 5.56 -7.29 -27.04
CA GLN A 255 5.30 -6.43 -28.19
C GLN A 255 5.41 -4.95 -27.85
N SER A 256 5.97 -4.16 -28.78
CA SER A 256 6.08 -2.71 -28.62
C SER A 256 4.71 -2.02 -28.44
N VAL A 257 3.64 -2.61 -28.97
CA VAL A 257 2.27 -2.09 -28.83
C VAL A 257 1.78 -2.21 -27.38
N ALA A 258 2.03 -3.33 -26.69
CA ALA A 258 1.72 -3.48 -25.26
C ALA A 258 2.39 -2.39 -24.42
N ILE A 259 3.68 -2.14 -24.65
CA ILE A 259 4.43 -1.11 -23.92
C ILE A 259 3.84 0.27 -24.19
N GLN A 260 3.46 0.56 -25.44
CA GLN A 260 2.80 1.84 -25.78
C GLN A 260 1.49 2.01 -25.03
N GLN A 261 0.66 0.97 -24.96
CA GLN A 261 -0.60 1.00 -24.21
C GLN A 261 -0.36 1.25 -22.71
N VAL A 262 0.68 0.66 -22.12
CA VAL A 262 1.06 0.95 -20.72
C VAL A 262 1.54 2.40 -20.56
N ILE A 263 2.34 2.93 -21.49
CA ILE A 263 2.74 4.35 -21.45
C ILE A 263 1.51 5.27 -21.49
N GLU A 264 0.52 4.97 -22.35
CA GLU A 264 -0.72 5.75 -22.46
C GLU A 264 -1.60 5.66 -21.20
N SER A 265 -1.62 4.51 -20.52
CA SER A 265 -2.41 4.34 -19.29
C SER A 265 -1.72 4.92 -18.06
N GLU A 266 -0.40 4.78 -17.96
CA GLU A 266 0.36 5.09 -16.73
C GLU A 266 1.01 6.47 -16.72
N THR A 267 1.06 7.15 -17.88
CA THR A 267 1.77 8.43 -18.02
C THR A 267 0.99 9.42 -18.88
N SER A 268 1.28 10.71 -18.69
CA SER A 268 0.82 11.76 -19.60
C SER A 268 1.75 11.97 -20.80
N LYS A 269 2.81 11.15 -20.94
CA LYS A 269 3.82 11.28 -21.99
C LYS A 269 3.31 10.65 -23.29
N ALA A 270 3.58 11.31 -24.41
CA ALA A 270 3.23 10.78 -25.73
C ALA A 270 4.09 9.54 -26.05
N PRO A 271 3.50 8.35 -26.29
CA PRO A 271 4.25 7.09 -26.37
C PRO A 271 5.33 7.08 -27.43
N ALA A 272 5.01 7.59 -28.63
CA ALA A 272 5.94 7.62 -29.75
C ALA A 272 7.21 8.44 -29.48
N ALA A 273 7.12 9.48 -28.67
CA ALA A 273 8.26 10.30 -28.29
C ALA A 273 9.04 9.70 -27.10
N TYR A 274 8.33 9.01 -26.21
CA TYR A 274 8.89 8.55 -24.94
C TYR A 274 9.57 7.19 -25.01
N ILE A 275 9.17 6.34 -25.95
CA ILE A 275 9.62 4.94 -26.01
C ILE A 275 11.14 4.78 -26.14
N ALA A 276 11.82 5.73 -26.80
CA ALA A 276 13.28 5.70 -26.95
C ALA A 276 14.00 5.99 -25.62
N THR A 277 13.48 6.94 -24.84
CA THR A 277 13.99 7.25 -23.50
C THR A 277 13.70 6.08 -22.56
N LEU A 278 12.46 5.57 -22.57
CA LEU A 278 12.07 4.41 -21.78
C LEU A 278 12.97 3.19 -22.07
N SER A 279 13.25 2.89 -23.34
CA SER A 279 14.15 1.78 -23.71
C SER A 279 15.59 1.97 -23.22
N GLN A 280 16.07 3.20 -23.09
CA GLN A 280 17.37 3.45 -22.46
C GLN A 280 17.30 3.23 -20.95
N THR A 281 16.22 3.68 -20.32
CA THR A 281 16.02 3.56 -18.89
C THR A 281 15.82 2.12 -18.43
N LEU A 282 14.94 1.36 -19.09
CA LEU A 282 14.70 -0.05 -18.79
C LEU A 282 15.98 -0.88 -18.91
N ARG A 283 16.84 -0.59 -19.88
CA ARG A 283 18.18 -1.21 -19.98
C ARG A 283 19.11 -0.78 -18.87
N ARG A 284 19.09 0.50 -18.48
CA ARG A 284 19.91 1.01 -17.37
C ARG A 284 19.51 0.35 -16.04
N GLN A 285 18.24 0.03 -15.86
CA GLN A 285 17.67 -0.69 -14.73
C GLN A 285 17.78 -2.21 -14.83
N ASP A 286 18.41 -2.71 -15.89
CA ASP A 286 18.57 -4.15 -16.15
C ASP A 286 17.24 -4.91 -16.35
N ALA A 287 16.12 -4.22 -16.60
CA ALA A 287 14.82 -4.85 -16.85
C ALA A 287 14.73 -5.48 -18.25
N THR A 288 15.43 -4.92 -19.23
CA THR A 288 15.49 -5.42 -20.62
C THR A 288 16.92 -5.76 -21.02
N LEU A 289 17.08 -6.88 -21.72
CA LEU A 289 18.37 -7.37 -22.23
C LEU A 289 18.93 -6.51 -23.38
N ASP A 290 18.05 -5.97 -24.23
CA ASP A 290 18.41 -5.05 -25.31
C ASP A 290 17.21 -4.15 -25.73
N SER A 291 17.45 -3.29 -26.71
CA SER A 291 16.45 -2.48 -27.40
C SER A 291 15.51 -3.32 -28.27
N SER A 292 14.44 -2.71 -28.77
CA SER A 292 13.47 -3.44 -29.59
C SER A 292 14.09 -4.03 -30.85
N THR A 293 13.79 -5.30 -31.12
CA THR A 293 14.12 -5.98 -32.38
C THR A 293 12.84 -6.36 -33.13
N ARG A 294 12.96 -6.60 -34.44
CA ARG A 294 11.83 -7.05 -35.27
C ARG A 294 11.86 -8.56 -35.44
N ARG A 295 11.00 -9.28 -34.72
CA ARG A 295 10.80 -10.73 -34.89
C ARG A 295 9.65 -11.02 -35.86
N ARG A 296 9.63 -12.23 -36.43
CA ARG A 296 8.54 -12.69 -37.27
C ARG A 296 7.52 -13.41 -36.41
N VAL A 297 6.27 -12.93 -36.41
CA VAL A 297 5.12 -13.54 -35.73
C VAL A 297 4.08 -13.82 -36.82
N ASN A 298 3.75 -15.10 -37.06
CA ASN A 298 2.83 -15.53 -38.11
C ASN A 298 3.08 -14.93 -39.51
N GLY A 299 4.36 -14.71 -39.85
CA GLY A 299 4.79 -14.16 -41.14
C GLY A 299 4.94 -12.64 -41.19
N ASP A 300 4.35 -11.92 -40.24
CA ASP A 300 4.47 -10.48 -40.09
C ASP A 300 5.65 -10.08 -39.22
N ARG A 301 6.24 -8.90 -39.47
CA ARG A 301 7.38 -8.40 -38.69
C ARG A 301 6.88 -7.48 -37.57
N THR A 302 6.94 -7.96 -36.34
CA THR A 302 6.50 -7.25 -35.15
C THR A 302 7.71 -6.76 -34.35
N SER A 303 7.62 -5.53 -33.84
CA SER A 303 8.65 -4.94 -32.98
C SER A 303 8.44 -5.43 -31.55
N MET A 304 9.48 -6.00 -30.94
CA MET A 304 9.42 -6.64 -29.62
C MET A 304 10.63 -6.29 -28.78
N TYR A 305 10.45 -6.21 -27.47
CA TYR A 305 11.51 -5.96 -26.50
C TYR A 305 11.84 -7.26 -25.73
N PRO A 306 13.12 -7.60 -25.59
CA PRO A 306 13.55 -8.73 -24.77
C PRO A 306 13.67 -8.30 -23.30
N PHE A 307 12.66 -8.61 -22.50
CA PHE A 307 12.73 -8.44 -21.05
C PHE A 307 13.44 -9.64 -20.43
N ARG A 308 14.13 -9.40 -19.31
CA ARG A 308 14.56 -10.52 -18.47
C ARG A 308 13.34 -11.13 -17.81
N ALA A 309 13.29 -12.46 -17.72
CA ALA A 309 12.16 -13.14 -17.09
C ALA A 309 12.02 -12.81 -15.59
N ASP A 310 13.13 -12.68 -14.87
CA ASP A 310 13.18 -12.33 -13.44
C ASP A 310 12.63 -10.92 -13.15
N ALA A 311 12.94 -9.95 -14.00
CA ALA A 311 12.42 -8.58 -13.92
C ALA A 311 10.88 -8.52 -14.08
N LEU A 312 10.26 -9.55 -14.67
CA LEU A 312 8.82 -9.69 -14.82
C LEU A 312 8.22 -10.74 -13.89
N GLY A 313 9.01 -11.31 -12.97
CA GLY A 313 8.56 -12.38 -12.08
C GLY A 313 8.05 -13.63 -12.82
N VAL A 314 8.55 -13.90 -14.03
CA VAL A 314 8.21 -15.08 -14.82
C VAL A 314 9.32 -16.12 -14.64
N ASP A 315 8.93 -17.35 -14.33
CA ASP A 315 9.81 -18.51 -14.36
C ASP A 315 9.24 -19.63 -15.25
N GLU A 316 10.07 -20.62 -15.60
CA GLU A 316 9.69 -21.73 -16.46
C GLU A 316 8.49 -22.55 -15.92
N LEU A 317 8.31 -22.59 -14.60
CA LEU A 317 7.21 -23.32 -13.96
C LEU A 317 5.87 -22.61 -14.13
N VAL A 318 5.86 -21.28 -14.11
CA VAL A 318 4.68 -20.46 -14.39
C VAL A 318 4.18 -20.72 -15.81
N VAL A 319 5.07 -20.77 -16.81
CA VAL A 319 4.70 -21.03 -18.21
C VAL A 319 4.07 -22.41 -18.37
N GLN A 320 4.72 -23.46 -17.83
CA GLN A 320 4.20 -24.84 -17.90
C GLN A 320 2.83 -25.02 -17.22
N SER A 321 2.52 -24.21 -16.20
CA SER A 321 1.23 -24.25 -15.52
C SER A 321 0.09 -23.67 -16.35
N LEU A 322 0.37 -22.68 -17.21
CA LEU A 322 -0.64 -22.04 -18.07
C LEU A 322 -1.04 -22.95 -19.24
N ASP A 323 -0.07 -23.66 -19.85
CA ASP A 323 -0.35 -24.61 -20.93
C ASP A 323 -1.10 -25.86 -20.44
N SER A 324 -0.96 -26.21 -19.16
CA SER A 324 -1.62 -27.39 -18.57
C SER A 324 -3.12 -27.20 -18.30
N ASP A 325 -3.58 -25.95 -18.20
CA ASP A 325 -4.99 -25.64 -17.89
C ASP A 325 -5.87 -25.56 -19.14
N GLU A 326 -5.32 -25.26 -20.33
CA GLU A 326 -6.08 -25.18 -21.59
C GLU A 326 -6.46 -26.55 -22.18
N ASP A 327 -5.85 -27.66 -21.73
CA ASP A 327 -6.09 -29.01 -22.27
C ASP A 327 -7.14 -29.84 -21.48
N SER A 328 -7.86 -29.26 -20.52
CA SER A 328 -8.70 -30.03 -19.57
C SER A 328 -10.23 -29.95 -19.78
N GLU A 329 -10.74 -29.27 -20.81
CA GLU A 329 -12.18 -29.19 -21.11
C GLU A 329 -12.57 -29.81 -22.46
N ASP A 330 -12.38 -31.12 -22.67
CA ASP A 330 -13.03 -31.76 -23.83
C ASP A 330 -13.28 -33.28 -23.73
N GLU A 331 -13.70 -33.84 -22.59
CA GLU A 331 -14.39 -35.14 -22.59
C GLU A 331 -15.46 -35.26 -21.50
N ALA A 332 -16.73 -35.09 -21.86
CA ALA A 332 -17.84 -36.03 -21.58
C ALA A 332 -19.22 -35.35 -21.65
N SER A 333 -19.93 -35.51 -22.78
CA SER A 333 -21.34 -35.93 -22.76
C SER A 333 -21.83 -36.25 -24.17
N THR A 334 -21.44 -37.40 -24.71
CA THR A 334 -22.21 -38.09 -25.75
C THR A 334 -22.90 -39.30 -25.12
N GLY A 335 -24.22 -39.39 -25.31
CA GLY A 335 -24.93 -40.67 -25.24
C GLY A 335 -26.02 -40.76 -24.18
N GLY A 336 -27.25 -40.44 -24.56
CA GLY A 336 -28.42 -40.71 -23.72
C GLY A 336 -29.77 -40.41 -24.35
N VAL A 337 -29.94 -40.65 -25.66
CA VAL A 337 -31.29 -40.75 -26.24
C VAL A 337 -31.86 -42.11 -25.85
N ILE A 338 -32.90 -42.11 -25.01
CA ILE A 338 -33.83 -43.24 -24.92
C ILE A 338 -35.20 -42.70 -25.30
N GLU A 339 -35.62 -43.09 -26.51
CA GLU A 339 -37.02 -43.10 -26.95
C GLU A 339 -37.76 -44.29 -26.34
N GLN A 340 -39.07 -44.07 -26.13
CA GLN A 340 -40.18 -44.95 -25.75
C GLN A 340 -40.47 -45.14 -24.26
#